data_AF-A0A932HT63-F1
#
_entry.id   AF-A0A932HT63-F1
#
_cell.length_a   1.000
_cell.length_b   1.000
_cell.length_c   1.000
_cell.angle_alpha   90.00
_cell.angle_beta   90.00
_cell.angle_gamma   90.00
#
_symmetry.space_group_name_H-M   'P 1'
#
loop_
_entity.id
_entity.type
_entity.pdbx_description
1 polymer ?
#
loop_
_entity_poly.entity_id
_entity_poly.type
_entity_poly.pdbx_seq_one_letter_code
_entity_poly.pdbx_strand_id
1 'polypeptide(L)' 'MKSFLLKQLQDILRLLARATIAKYRPYVIAVTGSVSKTSAKEAVHAALKDYRRVRRSRGNFNNELGVPLAVLGDWRKI' A
#
# COMPACT_ATOMS: atom_id res chain seq x y z
N MET A 1 17.36 -14.67 15.29
CA MET A 1 16.46 -15.44 14.39
C MET A 1 15.22 -14.67 13.94
N LYS A 2 14.39 -14.10 14.83
CA LYS A 2 13.16 -13.37 14.42
C LYS A 2 13.41 -12.20 13.47
N SER A 3 14.45 -11.38 13.71
CA SER A 3 14.79 -10.24 12.84
C SER A 3 15.19 -10.65 11.42
N PHE A 4 15.90 -11.77 11.28
CA PHE A 4 16.29 -12.31 9.99
C PHE A 4 15.08 -12.78 9.17
N LEU A 5 14.16 -13.52 9.81
CA LEU A 5 12.91 -13.95 9.17
C LEU A 5 12.02 -12.78 8.77
N LEU A 6 11.93 -11.76 9.63
CA LEU A 6 11.18 -10.53 9.34
C LEU A 6 11.74 -9.83 8.09
N LYS A 7 13.07 -9.72 8.00
CA LYS A 7 13.74 -9.08 6.86
C LYS A 7 13.51 -9.85 5.56
N GLN A 8 13.63 -11.18 5.60
CA GLN A 8 13.30 -12.05 4.47
C GLN A 8 11.85 -11.86 4.00
N LEU A 9 10.90 -11.78 4.94
CA LEU A 9 9.51 -11.52 4.63
C LEU A 9 9.32 -10.15 3.96
N GLN A 10 9.94 -9.10 4.49
CA GLN A 10 9.90 -7.76 3.91
C GLN A 10 10.43 -7.76 2.46
N ASP A 11 11.56 -8.43 2.22
CA ASP A 11 12.19 -8.51 0.89
C ASP A 11 11.30 -9.26 -0.12
N ILE A 12 10.71 -10.38 0.29
CA ILE A 12 9.77 -11.15 -0.55
C ILE A 12 8.54 -10.30 -0.89
N LEU A 13 7.93 -9.66 0.11
CA LEU A 13 6.75 -8.81 -0.12
C LEU A 13 7.07 -7.64 -1.04
N ARG A 14 8.24 -7.01 -0.86
CA ARG A 14 8.72 -5.92 -1.72
C ARG A 14 8.90 -6.38 -3.16
N LEU A 15 9.47 -7.56 -3.36
CA LEU A 15 9.63 -8.14 -4.70
C LEU A 15 8.28 -8.39 -5.38
N LEU A 16 7.34 -9.02 -4.66
CA LEU A 16 6.00 -9.31 -5.17
C LEU A 16 5.22 -8.04 -5.50
N ALA A 17 5.31 -7.02 -4.65
CA ALA A 17 4.66 -5.73 -4.89
C ALA A 17 5.23 -5.03 -6.14
N ARG A 18 6.57 -5.02 -6.31
CA ARG A 18 7.22 -4.47 -7.51
C ARG A 18 6.80 -5.22 -8.77
N ALA A 19 6.79 -6.56 -8.73
CA ALA A 19 6.35 -7.38 -9.85
C ALA A 19 4.87 -7.12 -10.22
N THR A 20 4.02 -6.93 -9.21
CA THR A 20 2.61 -6.60 -9.40
C THR A 20 2.43 -5.24 -10.09
N ILE A 21 3.14 -4.21 -9.63
CA ILE A 21 3.12 -2.88 -10.26
C ILE A 21 3.64 -2.96 -11.70
N ALA A 22 4.74 -3.67 -11.94
CA ALA A 22 5.31 -3.83 -13.27
C ALA A 22 4.35 -4.55 -14.23
N LYS A 23 3.65 -5.58 -13.75
CA LYS A 23 2.69 -6.38 -14.52
C LYS A 23 1.45 -5.59 -14.91
N TYR A 24 0.82 -4.91 -13.95
CA TYR A 24 -0.48 -4.25 -14.18
C TYR A 24 -0.37 -2.77 -14.53
N ARG A 25 0.81 -2.16 -14.35
CA ARG A 25 1.09 -0.72 -14.57
C ARG A 25 -0.03 0.19 -14.04
N PRO A 26 -0.46 0.05 -12.77
CA PRO A 26 -1.50 0.89 -12.22
C PRO A 26 -1.00 2.33 -12.05
N TYR A 27 -1.93 3.29 -12.02
CA TYR A 27 -1.63 4.63 -11.52
C TYR A 27 -1.41 4.59 -10.01
N VAL A 28 -0.28 5.14 -9.56
CA VAL A 28 0.12 5.16 -8.14
C VAL A 28 0.12 6.61 -7.64
N ILE A 29 -0.65 6.87 -6.59
CA ILE A 29 -0.71 8.17 -5.92
C ILE A 29 -0.06 8.02 -4.54
N ALA A 30 1.09 8.65 -4.35
CA ALA A 30 1.79 8.67 -3.06
C ALA A 30 1.39 9.92 -2.27
N VAL A 31 0.82 9.73 -1.08
CA VAL A 31 0.44 10.81 -0.16
C VAL A 31 1.46 10.89 0.97
N THR A 32 2.18 12.01 1.06
CA THR A 32 3.20 12.29 2.09
C THR A 32 2.88 13.60 2.82
N GLY A 33 3.58 13.87 3.92
CA GLY A 33 3.41 15.07 4.75
C GLY A 33 3.39 14.76 6.24
N SER A 34 3.51 15.79 7.09
CA SER A 34 3.51 15.61 8.55
C SER A 34 2.10 15.47 9.12
N VAL A 35 1.12 16.13 8.50
CA VAL A 35 -0.26 16.24 8.97
C VAL A 35 -1.23 15.88 7.83
N SER A 36 -2.45 15.45 8.15
CA SER A 36 -3.57 15.26 7.21
C SER A 36 -3.41 14.21 6.09
N LYS A 37 -2.35 13.38 6.12
CA LYS A 37 -2.15 12.27 5.16
C LYS A 37 -3.35 11.33 5.07
N THR A 38 -3.91 10.95 6.21
CA THR A 38 -5.04 10.01 6.27
C THR A 38 -6.27 10.63 5.59
N SER A 39 -6.63 11.85 5.94
CA SER A 39 -7.75 12.57 5.33
C SER A 39 -7.57 12.77 3.82
N ALA A 40 -6.36 13.14 3.37
CA ALA A 40 -6.06 13.29 1.95
C ALA A 40 -6.22 11.98 1.17
N LYS A 41 -5.72 10.86 1.71
CA LYS A 41 -5.89 9.53 1.11
C LYS A 41 -7.36 9.12 1.02
N GLU A 42 -8.15 9.40 2.06
CA GLU A 42 -9.58 9.12 2.07
C GLU A 42 -10.33 9.96 1.04
N ALA A 43 -10.01 11.26 0.91
CA ALA A 43 -10.59 12.14 -0.09
C ALA A 43 -10.29 11.68 -1.52
N VAL A 44 -9.03 11.32 -1.82
CA VAL A 44 -8.63 10.77 -3.13
C VAL A 44 -9.40 9.49 -3.45
N HIS A 45 -9.57 8.60 -2.46
CA HIS A 45 -10.37 7.39 -2.66
C HIS A 45 -11.84 7.72 -2.91
N ALA A 46 -12.44 8.60 -2.12
CA ALA A 46 -13.83 9.00 -2.27
C ALA A 46 -14.12 9.62 -3.65
N ALA A 47 -13.18 10.40 -4.19
CA ALA A 47 -13.31 11.02 -5.50
C ALA A 47 -13.21 10.01 -6.67
N LEU A 48 -12.43 8.93 -6.51
CA LEU A 48 -12.10 8.02 -7.60
C LEU A 48 -12.84 6.68 -7.57
N LYS A 49 -13.40 6.28 -6.42
CA LYS A 49 -14.00 4.95 -6.20
C LYS A 49 -15.11 4.59 -7.20
N ASP A 50 -15.86 5.58 -7.68
CA ASP A 50 -17.02 5.37 -8.56
C ASP A 50 -16.62 5.26 -10.04
N TYR A 51 -15.38 5.69 -10.39
CA TYR A 51 -14.89 5.74 -11.77
C TYR A 51 -13.82 4.67 -12.06
N ARG A 52 -13.11 4.20 -11.03
CA ARG A 52 -11.97 3.29 -11.14
C ARG A 52 -11.93 2.32 -9.97
N ARG A 53 -11.33 1.15 -10.19
CA ARG A 53 -10.99 0.24 -9.09
C ARG A 53 -9.79 0.80 -8.32
N VAL A 54 -10.07 1.53 -7.24
CA VAL A 54 -9.04 2.16 -6.40
C VAL A 54 -8.67 1.24 -5.24
N ARG A 55 -7.37 1.01 -5.06
CA ARG A 55 -6.82 0.40 -3.83
C ARG A 55 -6.22 1.49 -2.96
N ARG A 56 -6.32 1.32 -1.64
CA ARG A 56 -5.69 2.21 -0.66
C ARG A 56 -5.15 1.40 0.51
N SER A 57 -4.02 1.83 1.07
CA SER A 57 -3.61 1.38 2.41
C SER A 57 -4.68 1.82 3.41
N ARG A 58 -5.12 0.98 4.35
CA ARG A 58 -6.08 1.37 5.42
C ARG A 58 -5.31 1.74 6.68
N GLY A 59 -5.85 2.64 7.52
CA GLY A 59 -5.19 3.04 8.77
C GLY A 59 -3.78 3.61 8.57
N ASN A 60 -2.85 3.23 9.46
CA ASN A 60 -1.44 3.67 9.51
C ASN A 60 -0.46 2.59 9.01
N PHE A 61 -0.81 1.82 7.98
CA PHE A 61 0.11 0.86 7.36
C PHE A 61 1.08 1.57 6.39
N ASN A 62 1.96 2.39 6.95
CA ASN A 62 2.98 3.17 6.23
C ASN A 62 4.41 2.61 6.41
N ASN A 63 4.54 1.38 6.92
CA ASN A 63 5.81 0.71 7.15
C ASN A 63 6.20 -0.24 5.99
N GLU A 64 7.35 -0.89 6.15
CA GLU A 64 7.98 -1.78 5.15
C GLU A 64 7.13 -3.00 4.77
N LEU A 65 6.20 -3.40 5.63
CA LEU A 65 5.26 -4.49 5.37
C LEU A 65 3.95 -3.95 4.78
N GLY A 66 3.44 -2.87 5.35
CA GLY A 66 2.15 -2.28 5.02
C GLY A 66 2.06 -1.77 3.59
N VAL A 67 3.12 -1.14 3.08
CA VAL A 67 3.12 -0.59 1.71
C VAL A 67 3.08 -1.71 0.66
N PRO A 68 3.97 -2.73 0.69
CA PRO A 68 3.87 -3.86 -0.23
C PRO A 68 2.54 -4.60 -0.13
N LEU A 69 2.01 -4.79 1.09
CA LEU A 69 0.71 -5.42 1.28
C LEU A 69 -0.40 -4.61 0.62
N ALA A 70 -0.46 -3.29 0.79
CA ALA A 70 -1.48 -2.44 0.15
C ALA A 70 -1.49 -2.54 -1.39
N VAL A 71 -0.35 -2.87 -2.01
CA VAL A 71 -0.26 -3.13 -3.45
C VAL A 71 -0.88 -4.50 -3.79
N LEU A 72 -0.54 -5.52 -2.99
CA LEU A 72 -0.94 -6.91 -3.21
C LEU A 72 -2.43 -7.16 -2.92
N GLY A 73 -3.07 -6.41 -2.03
CA GLY A 73 -4.49 -6.61 -1.65
C GLY A 73 -5.15 -5.47 -0.87
N ASP A 74 -6.47 -5.56 -0.64
CA ASP A 74 -7.22 -4.67 0.27
C ASP A 74 -7.29 -5.32 1.66
N TRP A 75 -6.31 -5.00 2.51
CA TRP A 75 -6.21 -5.56 3.85
C TRP A 75 -7.08 -4.75 4.81
N ARG A 76 -8.23 -5.32 5.20
CA ARG A 76 -9.19 -4.71 6.15
C ARG A 76 -8.86 -5.01 7.61
N LYS A 77 -8.10 -6.08 7.85
CA LYS A 77 -7.74 -6.60 9.17
C LYS A 77 -6.36 -7.26 9.04
N ILE A 78 -5.31 -6.51 9.31
CA ILE A 78 -4.08 -7.05 9.88
C ILE A 78 -3.93 -6.36 11.22
#